data_AF-A0A3D6BTF2-F1
#
_entry.id   AF-A0A3D6BTF2-F1
#
_cell.length_a   1.000
_cell.length_b   1.000
_cell.length_c   1.000
_cell.angle_alpha   90.00
_cell.angle_beta   90.00
_cell.angle_gamma   90.00
#
_symmetry.space_group_name_H-M   'P 1'
#
loop_
_entity.id
_entity.type
_entity.pdbx_description
1 polymer ?
#
loop_
_entity_poly.entity_id
_entity_poly.type
_entity_poly.pdbx_seq_one_letter_code
_entity_poly.pdbx_strand_id
1 'polypeptide(L)'
;KVLAFPKETMSDLVYGAQNRLFAHLRKKGLIIPESVQGGAFYGVLEGELQKSFKKDLDTAKMTLINISSFIDEERPYFESTEAIISMSDDELVHPDKEDSTELGEVPQSTQKGSIRPGFIRDPYSLSYLYTI
;
A
#
# COMPACT_ATOMS: atom_id res chain seq x y z
N LYS A 1 26.73 2.74 -3.03
CA LYS A 1 25.64 2.91 -2.03
C LYS A 1 24.33 2.40 -2.62
N VAL A 2 23.38 2.03 -1.78
CA VAL A 2 22.02 1.61 -2.16
C VAL A 2 21.05 2.68 -1.70
N LEU A 3 20.08 3.00 -2.54
CA LEU A 3 19.04 4.00 -2.31
C LEU A 3 17.69 3.36 -2.65
N ALA A 4 16.72 3.43 -1.74
CA ALA A 4 15.36 2.97 -1.96
C ALA A 4 14.40 4.17 -1.96
N PHE A 5 13.66 4.33 -3.06
CA PHE A 5 12.69 5.40 -3.24
C PHE A 5 11.27 4.84 -3.18
N PRO A 6 10.34 5.54 -2.50
CA PRO A 6 8.91 5.27 -2.67
C PRO A 6 8.51 5.67 -4.10
N LYS A 7 7.75 4.82 -4.80
CA LYS A 7 7.27 5.11 -6.16
C LYS A 7 6.10 6.10 -6.18
N GLU A 8 5.22 5.99 -5.20
CA GLU A 8 3.99 6.79 -5.08
C GLU A 8 3.85 7.32 -3.65
N THR A 9 2.73 7.00 -2.99
CA THR A 9 2.42 7.44 -1.64
C THR A 9 3.29 6.70 -0.63
N MET A 10 3.95 7.46 0.25
CA MET A 10 4.65 6.90 1.39
C MET A 10 3.64 6.40 2.43
N SER A 11 3.67 5.11 2.71
CA SER A 11 2.85 4.46 3.73
C SER A 11 3.69 3.56 4.63
N ASP A 12 3.12 3.12 5.76
CA ASP A 12 3.79 2.20 6.68
C ASP A 12 4.17 0.86 5.99
N LEU A 13 3.38 0.44 5.00
CA LEU A 13 3.69 -0.75 4.20
C LEU A 13 4.93 -0.54 3.34
N VAL A 14 5.06 0.63 2.70
CA VAL A 14 6.22 0.97 1.87
C VAL A 14 7.47 1.10 2.73
N TYR A 15 7.38 1.80 3.88
CA TYR A 15 8.49 1.89 4.83
C TYR A 15 8.88 0.52 5.39
N GLY A 16 7.89 -0.31 5.72
CA GLY A 16 8.10 -1.68 6.17
C GLY A 16 8.86 -2.51 5.15
N ALA A 17 8.47 -2.44 3.87
CA ALA A 17 9.16 -3.13 2.78
C ALA A 17 10.59 -2.63 2.58
N GLN A 18 10.80 -1.30 2.63
CA GLN A 18 12.14 -0.70 2.61
C GLN A 18 13.00 -1.23 3.76
N ASN A 19 12.47 -1.25 4.99
CA ASN A 19 13.21 -1.75 6.15
C ASN A 19 13.54 -3.25 6.03
N ARG A 20 12.62 -4.08 5.51
CA ARG A 20 12.88 -5.50 5.24
C ARG A 20 13.99 -5.70 4.20
N LEU A 21 14.00 -4.89 3.13
CA LEU A 21 15.07 -4.93 2.14
C LEU A 21 16.44 -4.62 2.76
N PHE A 22 16.55 -3.54 3.55
CA PHE A 22 17.80 -3.19 4.22
C PHE A 22 18.20 -4.21 5.28
N ALA A 23 17.25 -4.82 6.00
CA ALA A 23 17.51 -5.93 6.91
C ALA A 23 18.05 -7.16 6.17
N HIS A 24 17.50 -7.50 5.00
CA HIS A 24 17.98 -8.59 4.14
C HIS A 24 19.43 -8.32 3.69
N LEU A 25 19.71 -7.13 3.16
CA LEU A 25 21.06 -6.74 2.71
C LEU A 25 22.06 -6.71 3.87
N ARG A 26 21.65 -6.25 5.06
CA ARG A 26 22.45 -6.26 6.29
C ARG A 26 22.80 -7.69 6.70
N LYS A 27 21.82 -8.60 6.71
CA LYS A 27 22.01 -10.00 7.08
C LYS A 27 23.00 -10.73 6.16
N LYS A 28 23.06 -10.31 4.88
CA LYS A 28 24.01 -10.83 3.89
C LYS A 28 25.39 -10.16 3.93
N GLY A 29 25.58 -9.13 4.76
CA GLY A 29 26.86 -8.41 4.89
C GLY A 29 27.21 -7.51 3.70
N LEU A 30 26.21 -7.07 2.93
CA LEU A 30 26.40 -6.26 1.72
C LEU A 30 26.43 -4.75 1.98
N ILE A 31 25.82 -4.33 3.09
CA ILE A 31 25.75 -2.93 3.52
C ILE A 31 26.34 -2.75 4.92
N ILE A 32 26.88 -1.57 5.20
CA ILE A 32 27.37 -1.19 6.53
C ILE A 32 26.14 -0.88 7.41
N PRO A 33 25.88 -1.62 8.50
CA PRO A 33 24.68 -1.42 9.31
C PRO A 33 24.53 -0.01 9.88
N GLU A 34 25.66 0.60 10.25
CA GLU A 34 25.73 1.94 10.85
C GLU A 34 25.52 3.06 9.83
N SER A 35 25.64 2.75 8.54
CA SER A 35 25.44 3.72 7.45
C SER A 35 23.99 3.84 7.01
N VAL A 36 23.08 3.04 7.57
CA VAL A 36 21.67 3.01 7.18
C VAL A 36 20.97 4.24 7.77
N GLN A 37 20.53 5.15 6.90
CA GLN A 37 19.92 6.41 7.30
C GLN A 37 18.84 6.88 6.33
N GLY A 38 18.06 7.88 6.75
CA GLY A 38 17.14 8.59 5.87
C GLY A 38 17.90 9.42 4.84
N GLY A 39 17.43 9.41 3.59
CA GLY A 39 18.01 10.19 2.50
C GLY A 39 17.53 11.64 2.47
N ALA A 40 18.03 12.40 1.49
CA ALA A 40 17.66 13.81 1.30
C ALA A 40 16.20 14.04 0.85
N PHE A 41 15.55 13.00 0.33
CA PHE A 41 14.16 13.06 -0.13
C PHE A 41 13.22 12.35 0.84
N TYR A 42 11.99 12.83 0.92
CA TYR A 42 10.97 12.26 1.79
C TYR A 42 10.75 10.77 1.51
N GLY A 43 10.79 9.96 2.58
CA GLY A 43 10.56 8.52 2.50
C GLY A 43 11.71 7.71 1.86
N VAL A 44 12.88 8.32 1.63
CA VAL A 44 14.04 7.62 1.10
C VAL A 44 14.88 7.01 2.22
N LEU A 45 15.33 5.78 1.97
CA LEU A 45 16.26 5.07 2.84
C LEU A 45 17.55 4.78 2.06
N GLU A 46 18.69 5.09 2.65
CA GLU A 46 20.00 4.91 2.02
C GLU A 46 20.98 4.14 2.92
N GLY A 47 21.96 3.49 2.29
CA GLY A 47 23.02 2.77 3.00
C GLY A 47 24.27 2.59 2.13
N GLU A 48 25.43 2.62 2.77
CA GLU A 48 26.71 2.43 2.12
C GLU A 48 26.99 0.93 1.89
N LEU A 49 27.57 0.62 0.72
CA LEU A 49 27.95 -0.75 0.38
C LEU A 49 29.24 -1.12 1.11
N GLN A 50 29.31 -2.38 1.57
CA GLN A 50 30.52 -2.92 2.15
C GLN A 50 31.65 -2.96 1.11
N LYS A 51 32.87 -2.65 1.55
CA LYS A 51 34.06 -2.84 0.71
C LYS A 51 34.34 -4.34 0.57
N SER A 52 34.57 -4.78 -0.66
CA SER A 52 34.93 -6.17 -0.91
C SER A 52 36.31 -6.47 -0.32
N PHE A 53 36.44 -7.63 0.33
CA PHE A 53 37.72 -8.13 0.85
C PHE A 53 38.65 -8.60 -0.29
N LYS A 54 38.08 -9.09 -1.40
CA LYS A 54 38.84 -9.57 -2.57
C LYS A 54 38.61 -8.64 -3.76
N LYS A 55 39.68 -8.26 -4.44
CA LYS A 55 39.64 -7.33 -5.58
C LYS A 55 38.80 -7.84 -6.77
N ASP A 56 38.67 -9.16 -6.89
CA ASP A 56 37.90 -9.80 -7.98
C ASP A 56 36.39 -9.87 -7.69
N LEU A 57 35.96 -9.54 -6.47
CA LEU A 57 34.57 -9.66 -6.05
C LEU A 57 33.93 -8.27 -6.03
N ASP A 58 32.90 -8.09 -6.85
CA ASP A 58 32.17 -6.84 -7.00
C ASP A 58 30.95 -6.83 -6.07
N THR A 59 31.00 -6.00 -5.03
CA THR A 59 29.90 -5.90 -4.06
C THR A 59 28.61 -5.39 -4.71
N ALA A 60 28.69 -4.55 -5.75
CA ALA A 60 27.49 -4.02 -6.42
C ALA A 60 26.74 -5.13 -7.16
N LYS A 61 27.46 -6.01 -7.88
CA LYS A 61 26.87 -7.17 -8.55
C LYS A 61 26.23 -8.15 -7.57
N MET A 62 26.92 -8.42 -6.46
CA MET A 62 26.36 -9.27 -5.40
C MET A 62 25.09 -8.65 -4.81
N THR A 63 25.07 -7.34 -4.64
CA THR A 63 23.89 -6.61 -4.16
C THR A 63 22.72 -6.74 -5.12
N LEU A 64 22.94 -6.58 -6.42
CA LEU A 64 21.89 -6.76 -7.44
C LEU A 64 21.26 -8.15 -7.40
N ILE A 65 22.10 -9.20 -7.28
CA ILE A 65 21.62 -10.58 -7.19
C ILE A 65 20.75 -10.78 -5.95
N ASN A 66 21.20 -10.27 -4.79
CA ASN A 66 20.44 -10.43 -3.54
C ASN A 66 19.15 -9.60 -3.54
N ILE A 67 19.11 -8.44 -4.20
CA ILE A 67 17.87 -7.69 -4.41
C ILE A 67 16.88 -8.51 -5.25
N SER A 68 17.35 -9.17 -6.31
CA SER A 68 16.51 -10.08 -7.10
C SER A 68 15.93 -11.20 -6.23
N SER A 69 16.77 -11.87 -5.45
CA SER A 69 16.33 -12.94 -4.55
C SER A 69 15.34 -12.44 -3.51
N PHE A 70 15.54 -11.25 -2.95
CA PHE A 70 14.60 -10.64 -2.01
C PHE A 70 13.23 -10.38 -2.66
N ILE A 71 13.20 -9.90 -3.91
CA ILE A 71 11.94 -9.70 -4.63
C ILE A 71 11.21 -11.03 -4.85
N ASP A 72 11.93 -12.10 -5.15
CA ASP A 72 11.34 -13.44 -5.30
C ASP A 72 10.83 -13.99 -3.96
N GLU A 73 11.55 -13.75 -2.85
CA GLU A 73 11.14 -14.15 -1.49
C GLU A 73 9.88 -13.41 -1.01
N GLU A 74 9.74 -12.11 -1.33
CA GLU A 74 8.59 -11.31 -0.90
C GLU A 74 7.36 -11.47 -1.81
N ARG A 75 7.52 -11.97 -3.04
CA ARG A 75 6.44 -12.07 -4.04
C ARG A 75 5.17 -12.80 -3.52
N PRO A 76 5.27 -13.97 -2.85
CA PRO A 76 4.08 -14.68 -2.38
C PRO A 76 3.24 -13.87 -1.38
N TYR A 77 3.88 -13.05 -0.55
CA TYR A 77 3.17 -12.18 0.39
C TYR A 77 2.29 -11.17 -0.35
N PHE A 78 2.84 -10.53 -1.40
CA PHE A 78 2.10 -9.56 -2.20
C PHE A 78 1.01 -10.23 -3.04
N GLU A 79 1.29 -11.36 -3.68
CA GLU A 79 0.29 -12.14 -4.45
C GLU A 79 -0.90 -12.56 -3.57
N SER A 80 -0.65 -13.02 -2.33
CA SER A 80 -1.72 -13.39 -1.41
C SER A 80 -2.59 -12.18 -0.98
N THR A 81 -1.97 -11.03 -0.79
CA THR A 81 -2.68 -9.79 -0.42
C THR A 81 -3.55 -9.31 -1.57
N GLU A 82 -3.01 -9.31 -2.79
CA GLU A 82 -3.74 -8.94 -4.01
C GLU A 82 -4.90 -9.90 -4.29
N ALA A 83 -4.73 -11.20 -4.07
CA ALA A 83 -5.80 -12.18 -4.20
C ALA A 83 -6.97 -11.89 -3.24
N ILE A 84 -6.70 -11.57 -1.96
CA ILE A 84 -7.74 -11.23 -0.98
C ILE A 84 -8.52 -9.97 -1.39
N ILE A 85 -7.80 -8.94 -1.85
CA ILE A 85 -8.41 -7.70 -2.32
C ILE A 85 -9.27 -7.98 -3.56
N SER A 86 -8.73 -8.72 -4.53
CA SER A 86 -9.46 -9.10 -5.74
C SER A 86 -10.71 -9.92 -5.45
N MET A 87 -10.69 -10.82 -4.47
CA MET A 87 -11.87 -11.58 -4.07
C MET A 87 -12.96 -10.67 -3.49
N SER A 88 -12.56 -9.69 -2.67
CA SER A 88 -13.50 -8.73 -2.07
C SER A 88 -14.08 -7.79 -3.13
N ASP A 89 -13.26 -7.36 -4.09
CA ASP A 89 -13.70 -6.52 -5.21
C ASP A 89 -14.65 -7.29 -6.13
N ASP A 90 -14.37 -8.56 -6.41
CA ASP A 90 -15.24 -9.42 -7.25
C ASP A 90 -16.61 -9.63 -6.59
N GLU A 91 -16.67 -9.84 -5.27
CA GLU A 91 -17.93 -9.92 -4.52
C GLU A 91 -18.79 -8.65 -4.66
N LEU A 92 -18.16 -7.47 -4.68
CA LEU A 92 -18.86 -6.19 -4.79
C LEU A 92 -19.30 -5.86 -6.22
N VAL A 93 -18.48 -6.19 -7.22
CA VAL A 93 -18.72 -5.86 -8.63
C VAL A 93 -19.56 -6.94 -9.32
N HIS A 94 -19.40 -8.19 -8.90
CA HIS A 94 -20.05 -9.38 -9.45
C HIS A 94 -20.67 -10.25 -8.35
N PRO A 95 -21.62 -9.71 -7.57
CA PRO A 95 -22.32 -10.48 -6.54
C PRO A 95 -23.11 -11.66 -7.13
N ASP A 96 -23.23 -12.72 -6.35
CA ASP A 96 -24.03 -13.90 -6.69
C ASP A 96 -25.53 -13.56 -6.84
N LYS A 97 -26.30 -14.44 -7.49
CA LYS A 97 -27.74 -14.23 -7.73
C LYS A 97 -28.56 -14.13 -6.43
N GLU A 98 -28.07 -14.71 -5.34
CA GLU A 98 -28.72 -14.59 -4.02
C GLU A 98 -28.54 -13.19 -3.41
N ASP A 99 -27.39 -12.56 -3.67
CA ASP A 99 -27.01 -11.25 -3.15
C ASP A 99 -27.14 -10.12 -4.20
N SER A 100 -27.76 -10.42 -5.34
CA SER A 100 -28.06 -9.47 -6.40
C SER A 100 -29.50 -9.55 -6.87
N THR A 101 -30.06 -8.40 -7.24
CA THR A 101 -31.38 -8.30 -7.86
C THR A 101 -31.23 -7.99 -9.33
N GLU A 102 -32.06 -8.58 -10.18
CA GLU A 102 -32.01 -8.32 -11.62
C GLU A 102 -32.29 -6.83 -11.91
N LEU A 103 -31.69 -6.30 -12.99
CA LEU A 103 -31.85 -4.89 -13.34
C LEU A 103 -33.32 -4.57 -13.64
N GLY A 104 -33.98 -3.88 -12.70
CA GLY A 104 -35.41 -3.54 -12.78
C GLY A 104 -36.33 -4.37 -11.87
N GLU A 105 -35.81 -5.39 -11.18
CA GLU A 105 -36.57 -6.21 -10.23
C GLU A 105 -36.97 -5.42 -8.98
N VAL A 106 -36.09 -4.52 -8.51
CA VAL A 106 -36.40 -3.55 -7.46
C VAL A 106 -36.75 -2.20 -8.11
N PRO A 107 -38.02 -1.74 -8.05
CA PRO A 107 -38.43 -0.48 -8.64
C PRO A 107 -37.61 0.68 -8.06
N GLN A 108 -36.97 1.46 -8.93
CA GLN A 108 -36.31 2.70 -8.51
C GLN A 108 -37.38 3.71 -8.13
N SER A 109 -37.56 3.98 -6.83
CA SER A 109 -38.42 5.06 -6.35
C SER A 109 -37.78 6.42 -6.64
N THR A 110 -38.58 7.40 -7.08
CA THR A 110 -38.13 8.78 -7.33
C THR A 110 -37.59 9.47 -6.06
N GLN A 111 -37.98 8.99 -4.88
CA GLN A 111 -37.48 9.43 -3.58
C GLN A 111 -36.92 8.21 -2.84
N LYS A 112 -35.63 8.24 -2.52
CA LYS A 112 -34.96 7.26 -1.65
C LYS A 112 -34.39 7.99 -0.43
N GLY A 113 -34.59 7.41 0.76
CA GLY A 113 -34.15 7.98 2.03
C GLY A 113 -35.21 8.84 2.74
N SER A 114 -34.91 9.25 3.98
CA SER A 114 -35.78 10.09 4.81
C SER A 114 -35.74 11.58 4.46
N ILE A 115 -34.76 12.00 3.65
CA ILE A 115 -34.58 13.38 3.23
C ILE A 115 -35.46 13.64 2.01
N ARG A 116 -36.56 14.35 2.24
CA ARG A 116 -37.44 14.82 1.17
C ARG A 116 -36.86 16.10 0.57
N PRO A 117 -36.47 16.13 -0.72
CA PRO A 117 -36.08 17.37 -1.38
C PRO A 117 -37.19 18.42 -1.22
N GLY A 118 -36.83 19.58 -0.66
CA GLY A 118 -37.75 20.69 -0.38
C GLY A 118 -38.45 20.67 0.99
N PHE A 119 -38.27 19.65 1.83
CA PHE A 119 -38.88 19.60 3.17
C PHE A 119 -38.16 20.48 4.21
N ILE A 120 -36.84 20.63 4.05
CA ILE A 120 -36.05 21.64 4.78
C ILE A 120 -36.06 22.89 3.89
N ARG A 121 -37.01 23.79 4.16
CA ARG A 121 -37.24 24.99 3.35
C ARG A 121 -36.07 25.98 3.41
N ASP A 122 -35.34 25.98 4.53
CA ASP A 122 -34.29 26.94 4.81
C ASP A 122 -33.04 26.22 5.41
N PRO A 123 -31.81 26.60 5.04
CA PRO A 123 -30.56 25.97 5.50
C PRO A 123 -30.39 25.85 7.02
N TYR A 124 -31.18 26.61 7.79
CA TYR A 124 -31.13 26.71 9.25
C TYR A 124 -32.39 26.15 9.95
N SER A 125 -33.29 25.45 9.24
CA SER A 125 -34.51 24.94 9.89
C SER A 125 -34.23 23.84 10.92
N LEU A 126 -33.10 23.12 10.79
CA LEU A 126 -32.69 22.08 11.74
C LEU A 126 -31.98 22.62 12.99
N SER A 127 -31.47 23.86 12.96
CA SER A 127 -30.83 24.48 14.13
C SER A 127 -31.80 24.84 15.26
N TYR A 128 -33.10 24.99 14.96
CA TYR A 128 -34.13 25.28 15.97
C TYR A 128 -34.63 24.05 16.74
N LEU A 129 -34.23 22.83 16.34
CA LEU A 129 -34.59 21.60 17.08
C LEU A 129 -33.74 21.38 18.33
N TYR A 130 -32.63 22.11 18.49
CA TYR A 130 -31.68 21.97 19.61
C TYR A 130 -31.73 23.14 20.61
N THR A 131 -32.73 24.01 20.55
CA THR A 131 -32.97 25.01 21.59
C THR A 131 -33.91 24.43 22.65
N ILE A 132 -33.33 23.81 23.66
CA ILE A 132 -33.95 23.57 24.98
C ILE A 132 -33.42 24.65 25.92
#